data_AF-A0A9D8S587-F1
#
_entry.id   AF-A0A9D8S587-F1
#
_cell.length_a   1.000
_cell.length_b   1.000
_cell.length_c   1.000
_cell.angle_alpha   90.00
_cell.angle_beta   90.00
_cell.angle_gamma   90.00
#
_symmetry.space_group_name_H-M   'P 1'
#
loop_
_entity.id
_entity.type
_entity.pdbx_description
1 polymer ?
#
loop_
_entity_poly.entity_id
_entity_poly.type
_entity_poly.pdbx_seq_one_letter_code
_entity_poly.pdbx_strand_id
1 'polypeptide(L)'
;MRNIVNIGEVICKKDFFVWFIMNCFPEGLDEENDMSIYDVIEENYSFDMDWFNQFTNYYDGVFEENDGYVDNPNSIIVPLNNHHELIIEFHPGDVIFFMNNLKIGCTGPHYSIRVIPIDEYIELTKDLCYENKLFLLPMVEVKEYEETKFREIVGLIISNFNIKKSCEKQIVEIIINNCLS
;
A
#
# COMPACT_ATOMS: atom_id res chain seq x y z
N MET A 1 -13.05 2.05 17.07
CA MET A 1 -13.34 0.60 16.84
C MET A 1 -13.32 0.39 15.34
N ARG A 2 -12.60 -0.60 14.81
CA ARG A 2 -12.48 -0.77 13.34
C ARG A 2 -13.84 -1.08 12.71
N ASN A 3 -14.14 -0.45 11.58
CA ASN A 3 -15.22 -0.90 10.72
C ASN A 3 -14.66 -1.89 9.69
N ILE A 4 -14.81 -3.20 9.94
CA ILE A 4 -14.33 -4.22 9.01
C ILE A 4 -15.22 -4.26 7.77
N VAL A 5 -14.64 -3.89 6.63
CA VAL A 5 -15.32 -3.90 5.33
C VAL A 5 -14.94 -5.14 4.52
N ASN A 6 -15.80 -5.53 3.58
CA ASN A 6 -15.54 -6.67 2.72
C ASN A 6 -14.43 -6.35 1.70
N ILE A 7 -13.31 -7.05 1.79
CA ILE A 7 -12.16 -6.86 0.88
C ILE A 7 -12.54 -7.04 -0.59
N GLY A 8 -13.44 -7.96 -0.92
CA GLY A 8 -13.92 -8.21 -2.28
C GLY A 8 -14.64 -7.01 -2.89
N GLU A 9 -15.38 -6.24 -2.08
CA GLU A 9 -16.05 -5.01 -2.54
C GLU A 9 -15.05 -3.89 -2.78
N VAL A 10 -14.03 -3.80 -1.91
CA VAL A 10 -12.97 -2.78 -1.99
C VAL A 10 -12.08 -3.00 -3.21
N ILE A 11 -11.58 -4.22 -3.44
CA ILE A 11 -10.67 -4.50 -4.57
C ILE A 11 -11.36 -4.42 -5.94
N CYS A 12 -12.69 -4.52 -5.98
CA CYS A 12 -13.47 -4.31 -7.20
C CYS A 12 -13.64 -2.81 -7.54
N LYS A 13 -13.32 -1.89 -6.62
CA LYS A 13 -13.34 -0.46 -6.93
C LYS A 13 -12.28 -0.15 -7.97
N LYS A 14 -12.73 0.47 -9.07
CA LYS A 14 -11.86 0.93 -10.14
C LYS A 14 -10.70 1.77 -9.57
N ASP A 15 -9.49 1.46 -10.03
CA ASP A 15 -8.24 2.14 -9.67
C ASP A 15 -7.87 2.05 -8.17
N PHE A 16 -8.54 1.21 -7.37
CA PHE A 16 -8.24 1.04 -5.94
C PHE A 16 -6.79 0.65 -5.68
N PHE A 17 -6.23 -0.32 -6.42
CA PHE A 17 -4.84 -0.73 -6.24
C PHE A 17 -3.84 0.38 -6.60
N VAL A 18 -4.17 1.21 -7.59
CA VAL A 18 -3.34 2.35 -7.97
C VAL A 18 -3.37 3.41 -6.86
N TRP A 19 -4.56 3.71 -6.33
CA TRP A 19 -4.71 4.59 -5.17
C TRP A 19 -3.97 4.03 -3.93
N PHE A 20 -4.05 2.72 -3.68
CA PHE A 20 -3.35 2.07 -2.58
C PHE A 20 -1.83 2.23 -2.72
N ILE A 21 -1.28 1.95 -3.90
CA ILE A 21 0.15 2.14 -4.20
C ILE A 21 0.57 3.59 -3.94
N MET A 22 -0.20 4.56 -4.43
CA MET A 22 0.06 6.00 -4.22
C MET A 22 0.23 6.36 -2.74
N ASN A 23 -0.62 5.81 -1.87
CA ASN A 23 -0.64 6.15 -0.44
C ASN A 23 0.31 5.30 0.41
N CYS A 24 0.89 4.23 -0.15
CA CYS A 24 1.70 3.28 0.63
C CYS A 24 3.18 3.23 0.25
N PHE A 25 3.58 3.87 -0.84
CA PHE A 25 4.99 4.01 -1.24
C PHE A 25 5.40 5.48 -1.42
N PRO A 26 5.13 6.37 -0.42
CA PRO A 26 5.26 7.81 -0.60
C PRO A 26 6.71 8.31 -0.70
N GLU A 27 7.70 7.50 -0.28
CA GLU A 27 9.13 7.85 -0.35
C GLU A 27 9.82 7.33 -1.61
N GLY A 28 9.13 6.52 -2.41
CA GLY A 28 9.67 6.03 -3.66
C GLY A 28 9.80 7.15 -4.69
N LEU A 29 10.95 7.19 -5.35
CA LEU A 29 11.26 8.14 -6.42
C LEU A 29 11.70 7.38 -7.67
N ASP A 30 11.22 7.82 -8.83
CA ASP A 30 11.84 7.52 -10.11
C ASP A 30 13.06 8.44 -10.25
N GLU A 31 14.24 7.96 -9.87
CA GLU A 31 15.47 8.74 -9.88
C GLU A 31 15.87 9.23 -11.29
N GLU A 32 15.44 8.52 -12.35
CA GLU A 32 15.78 8.89 -13.74
C GLU A 32 15.03 10.16 -14.17
N ASN A 33 13.77 10.30 -13.73
CA ASN A 33 12.88 11.39 -14.13
C ASN A 33 12.59 12.41 -13.02
N ASP A 34 13.11 12.20 -11.81
CA ASP A 34 12.87 13.03 -10.62
C ASP A 34 11.37 13.15 -10.29
N MET A 35 10.65 12.04 -10.36
CA MET A 35 9.20 11.96 -10.14
C MET A 35 8.86 11.10 -8.93
N SER A 36 7.94 11.56 -8.10
CA SER A 36 7.35 10.77 -7.02
C SER A 36 6.25 9.85 -7.54
N ILE A 37 5.79 8.93 -6.67
CA ILE A 37 4.61 8.11 -6.98
C ILE A 37 3.36 8.96 -7.26
N TYR A 38 3.23 10.11 -6.60
CA TYR A 38 2.12 11.03 -6.80
C TYR A 38 2.15 11.65 -8.19
N ASP A 39 3.31 12.14 -8.64
CA ASP A 39 3.47 12.76 -9.95
C ASP A 39 3.12 11.75 -11.08
N VAL A 40 3.68 10.54 -10.98
CA VAL A 40 3.43 9.48 -11.98
C VAL A 40 1.95 9.08 -12.03
N ILE A 41 1.29 8.97 -10.88
CA ILE A 41 -0.11 8.57 -10.81
C ILE A 41 -1.03 9.71 -11.25
N GLU A 42 -0.78 10.96 -10.85
CA GLU A 42 -1.60 12.12 -11.23
C GLU A 42 -1.61 12.35 -12.76
N GLU A 43 -0.48 12.16 -13.43
CA GLU A 43 -0.41 12.27 -14.89
C GLU A 43 -1.19 11.16 -15.62
N ASN A 44 -1.37 10.01 -14.97
CA ASN A 44 -1.90 8.81 -15.60
C ASN A 44 -3.31 8.44 -15.13
N TYR A 45 -3.81 8.94 -14.00
CA TYR A 45 -5.08 8.52 -13.42
C TYR A 45 -5.93 9.69 -12.95
N SER A 46 -7.23 9.45 -12.88
CA SER A 46 -8.19 10.36 -12.25
C SER A 46 -9.07 9.52 -11.35
N PHE A 47 -8.99 9.79 -10.06
CA PHE A 47 -9.69 9.02 -9.04
C PHE A 47 -11.10 9.57 -8.79
N ASP A 48 -12.01 8.66 -8.44
CA ASP A 48 -13.30 9.02 -7.86
C ASP A 48 -13.09 9.42 -6.39
N MET A 49 -12.70 10.67 -6.19
CA MET A 49 -12.36 11.20 -4.87
C MET A 49 -13.55 11.19 -3.92
N ASP A 50 -14.80 11.27 -4.41
CA ASP A 50 -15.98 11.16 -3.55
C ASP A 50 -16.03 9.78 -2.87
N TRP A 51 -15.76 8.72 -3.64
CA TRP A 51 -15.70 7.37 -3.07
C TRP A 51 -14.52 7.21 -2.11
N PHE A 52 -13.31 7.67 -2.47
CA PHE A 52 -12.14 7.51 -1.60
C PHE A 52 -12.27 8.34 -0.32
N ASN A 53 -12.81 9.55 -0.38
CA ASN A 53 -13.07 10.39 0.79
C ASN A 53 -14.11 9.74 1.71
N GLN A 54 -15.19 9.16 1.16
CA GLN A 54 -16.14 8.38 1.96
C GLN A 54 -15.48 7.13 2.56
N PHE A 55 -14.65 6.44 1.79
CA PHE A 55 -13.96 5.23 2.22
C PHE A 55 -12.96 5.49 3.35
N THR A 56 -12.25 6.61 3.32
CA THR A 56 -11.33 7.00 4.39
C THR A 56 -12.02 7.76 5.51
N ASN A 57 -13.32 8.07 5.41
CA ASN A 57 -14.05 8.94 6.33
C ASN A 57 -13.47 10.36 6.42
N TYR A 58 -12.99 10.91 5.30
CA TYR A 58 -12.56 12.30 5.20
C TYR A 58 -13.72 13.28 5.44
N TYR A 59 -13.43 14.36 6.15
CA TYR A 59 -14.29 15.54 6.28
C TYR A 59 -13.42 16.80 6.41
N ASP A 60 -13.98 17.95 6.04
CA ASP A 60 -13.29 19.24 6.16
C ASP A 60 -13.00 19.53 7.64
N GLY A 61 -11.72 19.69 8.01
CA GLY A 61 -11.27 19.86 9.38
C GLY A 61 -10.57 18.64 9.98
N VAL A 62 -10.61 17.46 9.34
CA VAL A 62 -10.08 16.21 9.93
C VAL A 62 -8.58 16.27 10.22
N PHE A 63 -7.80 16.99 9.40
CA PHE A 63 -6.37 17.16 9.59
C PHE A 63 -6.07 18.16 10.72
N GLU A 64 -6.88 19.21 10.86
CA GLU A 64 -6.74 20.21 11.92
C GLU A 64 -7.18 19.66 13.28
N GLU A 65 -8.19 18.79 13.29
CA GLU A 65 -8.76 18.24 14.53
C GLU A 65 -7.97 17.04 15.06
N ASN A 66 -7.53 16.13 14.17
CA ASN A 66 -6.97 14.84 14.57
C ASN A 66 -5.83 14.36 13.67
N ASP A 67 -5.16 15.23 12.92
CA ASP A 67 -4.07 14.88 11.98
C ASP A 67 -4.48 13.80 10.94
N GLY A 68 -5.78 13.70 10.63
CA GLY A 68 -6.30 12.65 9.74
C GLY A 68 -6.69 11.35 10.45
N TYR A 69 -6.52 11.19 11.76
CA TYR A 69 -6.92 9.97 12.45
C TYR A 69 -8.40 9.98 12.88
N VAL A 70 -9.20 9.10 12.29
CA VAL A 70 -10.61 8.87 12.66
C VAL A 70 -10.76 7.71 13.66
N ASP A 71 -11.74 7.80 14.57
CA ASP A 71 -11.99 6.80 15.63
C ASP A 71 -12.45 5.41 15.13
N ASN A 72 -13.15 5.38 13.99
CA ASN A 72 -13.71 4.17 13.40
C ASN A 72 -13.32 4.05 11.92
N PRO A 73 -12.02 3.82 11.63
CA PRO A 73 -11.55 3.71 10.24
C PRO A 73 -12.17 2.49 9.57
N ASN A 74 -12.38 2.59 8.25
CA ASN A 74 -12.63 1.40 7.46
C ASN A 74 -11.37 0.54 7.45
N SER A 75 -11.54 -0.77 7.58
CA SER A 75 -10.41 -1.68 7.63
C SER A 75 -10.68 -2.97 6.86
N ILE A 76 -9.66 -3.48 6.19
CA ILE A 76 -9.72 -4.81 5.57
C ILE A 76 -8.88 -5.80 6.40
N ILE A 77 -9.27 -7.06 6.35
CA ILE A 77 -8.50 -8.17 6.90
C ILE A 77 -8.04 -9.03 5.73
N VAL A 78 -6.74 -9.20 5.61
CA VAL A 78 -6.08 -10.04 4.62
C VAL A 78 -5.52 -11.26 5.36
N PRO A 79 -6.05 -12.47 5.10
CA PRO A 79 -5.46 -13.67 5.67
C PRO A 79 -4.07 -13.88 5.06
N LEU A 80 -3.09 -14.12 5.92
CA LEU A 80 -1.72 -14.49 5.54
C LEU A 80 -1.49 -15.96 5.85
N ASN A 81 -0.38 -16.50 5.34
CA ASN A 81 0.06 -17.84 5.70
C ASN A 81 0.43 -17.95 7.20
N ASN A 82 0.63 -19.19 7.67
CA ASN A 82 1.01 -19.50 9.05
C ASN A 82 0.03 -18.99 10.13
N HIS A 83 -1.25 -18.87 9.78
CA HIS A 83 -2.31 -18.36 10.67
C HIS A 83 -2.12 -16.89 11.09
N HIS A 84 -1.38 -16.11 10.31
CA HIS A 84 -1.30 -14.66 10.48
C HIS A 84 -2.46 -13.95 9.80
N GLU A 85 -2.83 -12.80 10.34
CA GLU A 85 -3.74 -11.85 9.70
C GLU A 85 -3.05 -10.49 9.56
N LEU A 86 -3.18 -9.89 8.38
CA LEU A 86 -2.87 -8.49 8.17
C LEU A 86 -4.17 -7.69 8.26
N ILE A 87 -4.18 -6.65 9.07
CA ILE A 87 -5.27 -5.69 9.18
C ILE A 87 -4.74 -4.35 8.69
N ILE A 88 -5.46 -3.73 7.76
CA ILE A 88 -5.10 -2.42 7.21
C ILE A 88 -6.21 -1.45 7.56
N GLU A 89 -5.89 -0.38 8.29
CA GLU A 89 -6.79 0.73 8.57
C GLU A 89 -6.56 1.84 7.56
N PHE A 90 -7.65 2.34 6.97
CA PHE A 90 -7.62 3.45 6.03
C PHE A 90 -8.14 4.71 6.71
N HIS A 91 -7.28 5.72 6.75
CA HIS A 91 -7.53 7.03 7.31
C HIS A 91 -7.36 8.09 6.22
N PRO A 92 -7.91 9.31 6.39
CA PRO A 92 -7.59 10.40 5.49
C PRO A 92 -6.10 10.71 5.54
N GLY A 93 -5.43 10.57 4.39
CA GLY A 93 -3.98 10.79 4.25
C GLY A 93 -3.09 9.61 4.67
N ASP A 94 -3.63 8.65 5.43
CA ASP A 94 -2.81 7.68 6.15
C ASP A 94 -3.30 6.23 6.01
N VAL A 95 -2.36 5.29 6.00
CA VAL A 95 -2.64 3.85 6.07
C VAL A 95 -1.87 3.25 7.24
N ILE A 96 -2.56 2.51 8.11
CA ILE A 96 -1.95 1.86 9.28
C ILE A 96 -2.03 0.35 9.13
N PHE A 97 -0.92 -0.33 9.38
CA PHE A 97 -0.78 -1.77 9.21
C PHE A 97 -0.64 -2.45 10.56
N PHE A 98 -1.37 -3.53 10.75
CA PHE A 98 -1.30 -4.39 11.93
C PHE A 98 -1.14 -5.84 11.52
N MET A 99 -0.29 -6.59 12.23
CA MET A 99 -0.23 -8.04 12.11
C MET A 99 -0.73 -8.66 13.42
N ASN A 100 -1.75 -9.52 13.34
CA ASN A 100 -2.38 -10.15 14.51
C ASN A 100 -2.77 -9.12 15.60
N ASN A 101 -3.36 -7.99 15.19
CA ASN A 101 -3.72 -6.84 16.02
C ASN A 101 -2.56 -6.02 16.62
N LEU A 102 -1.30 -6.34 16.33
CA LEU A 102 -0.14 -5.54 16.72
C LEU A 102 0.23 -4.57 15.60
N LYS A 103 0.34 -3.27 15.89
CA LYS A 103 0.74 -2.26 14.90
C LYS A 103 2.16 -2.58 14.43
N ILE A 104 2.34 -2.71 13.11
CA ILE A 104 3.64 -2.95 12.47
C ILE A 104 4.13 -1.75 11.67
N GLY A 105 3.23 -0.88 11.20
CA GLY A 105 3.65 0.28 10.42
C GLY A 105 2.55 1.30 10.15
N CYS A 106 2.94 2.43 9.58
CA CYS A 106 2.09 3.55 9.23
C CYS A 106 2.76 4.37 8.12
N THR A 107 1.99 4.81 7.12
CA THR A 107 2.48 5.65 6.00
C THR A 107 2.28 7.15 6.23
N GLY A 108 1.70 7.53 7.37
CA GLY A 108 1.39 8.91 7.76
C GLY A 108 2.46 9.66 8.54
N PRO A 109 2.10 10.69 9.34
CA PRO A 109 3.03 11.51 10.12
C PRO A 109 3.89 10.71 11.11
N HIS A 110 3.37 9.59 11.61
CA HIS A 110 4.11 8.61 12.40
C HIS A 110 4.72 7.52 11.51
N TYR A 111 5.44 7.97 10.48
CA TYR A 111 5.95 7.14 9.40
C TYR A 111 6.83 6.02 9.93
N SER A 112 6.43 4.78 9.61
CA SER A 112 7.14 3.57 9.98
C SER A 112 6.75 2.48 8.99
N ILE A 113 7.65 2.20 8.06
CA ILE A 113 7.53 1.13 7.07
C ILE A 113 8.82 0.31 7.04
N ARG A 114 8.98 -0.66 6.12
CA ARG A 114 10.19 -1.47 5.97
C ARG A 114 10.60 -2.17 7.28
N VAL A 115 9.71 -3.01 7.81
CA VAL A 115 9.91 -3.74 9.09
C VAL A 115 9.92 -5.26 8.94
N ILE A 116 9.62 -5.78 7.75
CA ILE A 116 9.52 -7.21 7.45
C ILE A 116 10.62 -7.59 6.45
N PRO A 117 11.53 -8.51 6.79
CA PRO A 117 12.51 -9.01 5.83
C PRO A 117 11.86 -9.70 4.62
N ILE A 118 12.48 -9.61 3.43
CA ILE A 118 11.96 -10.21 2.20
C ILE A 118 11.63 -11.71 2.33
N ASP A 119 12.44 -12.49 3.04
CA ASP A 119 12.22 -13.93 3.21
C ASP A 119 10.97 -14.21 4.07
N GLU A 120 10.70 -13.37 5.08
CA GLU A 120 9.49 -13.46 5.89
C GLU A 120 8.25 -13.06 5.06
N TYR A 121 8.35 -12.01 4.25
CA TYR A 121 7.30 -11.64 3.31
C TYR A 121 6.94 -12.80 2.35
N ILE A 122 7.94 -13.48 1.81
CA ILE A 122 7.74 -14.61 0.90
C ILE A 122 6.99 -15.74 1.62
N GLU A 123 7.38 -16.10 2.83
CA GLU A 123 6.69 -17.16 3.59
C GLU A 123 5.25 -16.78 3.97
N LEU A 124 5.03 -15.52 4.38
CA LEU A 124 3.71 -15.00 4.73
C LEU A 124 2.75 -14.92 3.54
N THR A 125 3.26 -14.79 2.31
CA THR A 125 2.45 -14.51 1.11
C THR A 125 2.51 -15.60 0.04
N LYS A 126 3.27 -16.68 0.25
CA LYS A 126 3.61 -17.70 -0.75
C LYS A 126 2.41 -18.19 -1.56
N ASP A 127 1.33 -18.56 -0.87
CA ASP A 127 0.14 -19.20 -1.46
C ASP A 127 -1.02 -18.22 -1.71
N LEU A 128 -0.78 -16.92 -1.54
CA LEU A 128 -1.79 -15.89 -1.72
C LEU A 128 -1.91 -15.44 -3.17
N CYS A 129 -3.07 -14.90 -3.54
CA CYS A 129 -3.26 -14.19 -4.80
C CYS A 129 -2.47 -12.86 -4.81
N TYR A 130 -2.14 -12.34 -5.99
CA TYR A 130 -1.28 -11.16 -6.15
C TYR A 130 -1.86 -9.91 -5.46
N GLU A 131 -3.18 -9.76 -5.44
CA GLU A 131 -3.91 -8.72 -4.71
C GLU A 131 -3.52 -8.71 -3.23
N ASN A 132 -3.51 -9.89 -2.60
CA ASN A 132 -3.18 -10.02 -1.19
C ASN A 132 -1.67 -9.85 -0.93
N LYS A 133 -0.81 -10.24 -1.89
CA LYS A 133 0.65 -10.02 -1.79
C LYS A 133 0.99 -8.53 -1.80
N LEU A 134 0.27 -7.73 -2.57
CA LEU A 134 0.48 -6.28 -2.67
C LEU A 134 0.24 -5.58 -1.33
N PHE A 135 -0.76 -6.01 -0.54
CA PHE A 135 -1.12 -5.35 0.71
C PHE A 135 -0.02 -5.36 1.79
N LEU A 136 0.84 -6.39 1.82
CA LEU A 136 1.95 -6.46 2.77
C LEU A 136 3.24 -5.81 2.23
N LEU A 137 3.30 -5.56 0.93
CA LEU A 137 4.50 -5.07 0.25
C LEU A 137 5.09 -3.77 0.82
N PRO A 138 4.29 -2.78 1.27
CA PRO A 138 4.82 -1.55 1.90
C PRO A 138 5.67 -1.81 3.16
N MET A 139 5.45 -2.95 3.84
CA MET A 139 6.15 -3.29 5.07
C MET A 139 7.48 -4.00 4.82
N VAL A 140 7.83 -4.32 3.57
CA VAL A 140 9.02 -5.11 3.26
C VAL A 140 10.27 -4.24 3.30
N GLU A 141 11.26 -4.68 4.06
CA GLU A 141 12.62 -4.15 4.07
C GLU A 141 13.47 -4.95 3.07
N VAL A 142 14.19 -4.26 2.20
CA VAL A 142 15.02 -4.87 1.15
C VAL A 142 16.42 -4.32 1.25
N LYS A 143 17.39 -5.21 1.41
CA LYS A 143 18.82 -4.82 1.38
C LYS A 143 19.29 -4.77 -0.07
N GLU A 144 20.34 -3.99 -0.34
CA GLU A 144 20.90 -3.84 -1.70
C GLU A 144 21.15 -5.18 -2.42
N TYR A 145 21.67 -6.20 -1.72
CA TYR A 145 21.96 -7.51 -2.32
C TYR A 145 20.69 -8.33 -2.65
N GLU A 146 19.51 -7.92 -2.17
CA GLU A 146 18.22 -8.56 -2.37
C GLU A 146 17.41 -7.88 -3.48
N GLU A 147 17.84 -6.72 -3.97
CA GLU A 147 17.12 -5.88 -4.92
C GLU A 147 16.67 -6.65 -6.16
N THR A 148 17.55 -7.42 -6.79
CA THR A 148 17.22 -8.18 -8.00
C THR A 148 16.08 -9.17 -7.76
N LYS A 149 16.11 -9.88 -6.63
CA LYS A 149 15.05 -10.83 -6.24
C LYS A 149 13.75 -10.09 -5.95
N PHE A 150 13.82 -8.95 -5.25
CA PHE A 150 12.64 -8.14 -4.93
C PHE A 150 11.99 -7.55 -6.18
N ARG A 151 12.79 -7.06 -7.12
CA ARG A 151 12.36 -6.53 -8.42
C ARG A 151 11.55 -7.54 -9.23
N GLU A 152 11.98 -8.80 -9.26
CA GLU A 152 11.21 -9.88 -9.91
C GLU A 152 9.85 -10.08 -9.25
N ILE A 153 9.80 -10.08 -7.92
CA ILE A 153 8.57 -10.23 -7.14
C ILE A 153 7.61 -9.08 -7.41
N VAL A 154 8.08 -7.83 -7.31
CA VAL A 154 7.27 -6.63 -7.54
C VAL A 154 6.77 -6.59 -8.98
N GLY A 155 7.63 -6.88 -9.97
CA GLY A 155 7.22 -6.94 -11.38
C GLY A 155 6.13 -7.97 -11.65
N LEU A 156 6.21 -9.16 -11.05
CA LEU A 156 5.15 -10.16 -11.14
C LEU A 156 3.85 -9.70 -10.48
N ILE A 157 3.93 -9.09 -9.30
CA ILE A 157 2.76 -8.53 -8.61
C ILE A 157 2.10 -7.46 -9.48
N ILE A 158 2.84 -6.43 -9.89
CA ILE A 158 2.34 -5.27 -10.63
C ILE A 158 1.75 -5.65 -11.99
N SER A 159 2.38 -6.58 -12.72
CA SER A 159 1.88 -7.04 -14.03
C SER A 159 0.55 -7.82 -13.97
N ASN A 160 0.11 -8.24 -12.77
CA ASN A 160 -1.20 -8.89 -12.57
C ASN A 160 -2.33 -7.89 -12.28
N PHE A 161 -2.03 -6.60 -12.11
CA PHE A 161 -3.04 -5.55 -11.96
C PHE A 161 -3.29 -4.83 -13.27
N ASN A 162 -4.47 -4.21 -13.38
CA ASN A 162 -4.82 -3.36 -14.52
C ASN A 162 -4.17 -1.97 -14.39
N ILE A 163 -2.84 -1.94 -14.39
CA ILE A 163 -2.03 -0.73 -14.40
C ILE A 163 -1.77 -0.31 -15.85
N LYS A 164 -1.86 0.99 -16.12
CA LYS A 164 -1.56 1.55 -17.44
C LYS A 164 -0.10 1.27 -17.80
N LYS A 165 0.10 0.68 -18.98
CA LYS A 165 1.44 0.37 -19.53
C LYS A 165 2.36 1.59 -19.64
N SER A 166 1.81 2.80 -19.72
CA SER A 166 2.60 4.05 -19.75
C SER A 166 3.40 4.28 -18.47
N CYS A 167 2.90 3.84 -17.31
CA CYS A 167 3.53 4.07 -16.02
C CYS A 167 3.87 2.79 -15.24
N GLU A 168 3.51 1.60 -15.74
CA GLU A 168 3.74 0.31 -15.07
C GLU A 168 5.20 0.12 -14.66
N LYS A 169 6.15 0.34 -15.58
CA LYS A 169 7.58 0.21 -15.30
C LYS A 169 8.02 1.20 -14.21
N GLN A 170 7.60 2.46 -14.31
CA GLN A 170 7.97 3.50 -13.33
C GLN A 170 7.43 3.17 -11.93
N ILE A 171 6.19 2.68 -11.84
CA ILE A 171 5.60 2.24 -10.56
C ILE A 171 6.43 1.11 -9.93
N VAL A 172 6.92 0.15 -10.73
CA VAL A 172 7.81 -0.91 -10.22
C VAL A 172 9.10 -0.33 -9.65
N GLU A 173 9.77 0.58 -10.38
CA GLU A 173 11.02 1.21 -9.90
C GLU A 173 10.79 1.98 -8.59
N ILE A 174 9.72 2.77 -8.54
CA ILE A 174 9.36 3.56 -7.36
C ILE A 174 9.12 2.68 -6.14
N ILE A 175 8.40 1.56 -6.30
CA ILE A 175 8.16 0.61 -5.19
C ILE A 175 9.48 0.02 -4.69
N ILE A 176 10.37 -0.37 -5.61
CA ILE A 176 11.68 -0.93 -5.24
C ILE A 176 12.48 0.09 -4.45
N ASN A 177 12.60 1.31 -4.97
CA ASN A 177 13.35 2.39 -4.31
C ASN A 177 12.76 2.74 -2.94
N ASN A 178 11.44 2.69 -2.78
CA ASN A 178 10.78 2.90 -1.48
C ASN A 178 11.12 1.78 -0.46
N CYS A 179 11.37 0.54 -0.91
CA CYS A 179 11.61 -0.59 -0.01
C CYS A 179 13.08 -0.84 0.29
N LEU A 180 14.00 -0.22 -0.47
CA LEU A 180 15.44 -0.28 -0.22
C LEU A 180 15.80 0.45 1.09
N SER A 181 16.70 -0.15 1.86
CA SER A 181 17.24 0.32 3.15
C SER A 181 18.76 0.24 3.21
#